data_AF-A0AAI9X7Q0-F1
#
_entry.id   AF-A0AAI9X7Q0-F1
#
_cell.length_a   1.000
_cell.length_b   1.000
_cell.length_c   1.000
_cell.angle_alpha   90.00
_cell.angle_beta   90.00
_cell.angle_gamma   90.00
#
_symmetry.space_group_name_H-M   'P 1'
#
loop_
_entity.id
_entity.type
_entity.pdbx_description
1 polymer ?
#
loop_
_entity_poly.entity_id
_entity_poly.type
_entity_poly.pdbx_seq_one_letter_code
_entity_poly.pdbx_strand_id
1 'polypeptide(L)'
;MHIKLFHKLGLILPLFTAVAQANVEKTIFLAPALATVPSDEPDLDDLGLERLSPQRPVVRTHLNASFPTTAAPDGTDSWFFLENLNPGQRYEVRVCWLATQPTTFTLTTYPLSKTIEDTNLLSSLSMYTSARLATLDPKLQGNVIPRRANSRSSKDPLDPAPTSDSVLFLHVHAAADYFSTDQALMQNVPPVAVDLILDPFLFNVFPRSLVPTAGWIVLVAILAVVLGRWVVSEVGRVVGDARRQSVLEEMKKK
;
A
#
# COMPACT_ATOMS: atom_id res chain seq x y z
N MET A 1 -7.34 42.73 2.77
CA MET A 1 -8.26 41.84 2.01
C MET A 1 -7.74 40.42 1.77
N HIS A 2 -6.48 40.08 2.10
CA HIS A 2 -5.92 38.74 1.83
C HIS A 2 -6.39 37.62 2.77
N ILE A 3 -6.67 37.92 4.05
CA ILE A 3 -7.08 36.92 5.06
C ILE A 3 -8.40 36.21 4.71
N LYS A 4 -9.32 36.88 4.01
CA LYS A 4 -10.62 36.31 3.61
C LYS A 4 -10.52 35.35 2.41
N LEU A 5 -9.46 35.45 1.59
CA LEU A 5 -9.28 34.58 0.41
C LEU A 5 -8.71 33.20 0.80
N PHE A 6 -7.78 33.16 1.77
CA PHE A 6 -7.24 31.90 2.31
C PHE A 6 -8.33 31.02 2.95
N HIS A 7 -9.31 31.62 3.64
CA HIS A 7 -10.43 30.88 4.23
C HIS A 7 -11.35 30.24 3.17
N LYS A 8 -11.53 30.89 2.00
CA LYS A 8 -12.34 30.33 0.92
C LYS A 8 -11.60 29.26 0.12
N LEU A 9 -10.30 29.39 -0.07
CA LEU A 9 -9.47 28.38 -0.76
C LEU A 9 -9.28 27.12 0.10
N GLY A 10 -9.17 27.27 1.42
CA GLY A 10 -9.08 26.15 2.36
C GLY A 10 -10.34 25.27 2.42
N LEU A 11 -11.51 25.83 2.09
CA LEU A 11 -12.78 25.09 2.08
C LEU A 11 -12.99 24.25 0.80
N ILE A 12 -12.30 24.58 -0.29
CA ILE A 12 -12.44 23.90 -1.60
C ILE A 12 -11.52 22.67 -1.69
N LEU A 13 -10.36 22.69 -1.04
CA LEU A 13 -9.40 21.60 -1.05
C LEU A 13 -9.97 20.22 -0.62
N PRO A 14 -10.79 20.10 0.45
CA PRO A 14 -11.37 18.80 0.83
C PRO A 14 -12.43 18.27 -0.16
N LEU A 15 -12.98 19.09 -1.06
CA LEU A 15 -13.92 18.61 -2.07
C LEU A 15 -13.23 17.74 -3.14
N PHE A 16 -11.93 17.98 -3.39
CA PHE A 16 -11.19 17.27 -4.44
C PHE A 16 -10.60 15.93 -3.99
N THR A 17 -10.51 15.67 -2.68
CA THR A 17 -9.93 14.41 -2.17
C THR A 17 -10.85 13.20 -2.36
N ALA A 18 -12.16 13.43 -2.59
CA ALA A 18 -13.14 12.35 -2.77
C ALA A 18 -13.19 11.74 -4.19
N VAL A 19 -12.52 12.35 -5.17
CA VAL A 19 -12.69 12.01 -6.60
C VAL A 19 -11.56 11.12 -7.14
N ALA A 20 -10.46 10.97 -6.39
CA ALA A 20 -9.35 10.12 -6.80
C ALA A 20 -9.61 8.65 -6.43
N GLN A 21 -10.32 7.95 -7.31
CA GLN A 21 -10.37 6.49 -7.31
C GLN A 21 -9.15 5.98 -8.07
N ALA A 22 -8.35 5.14 -7.42
CA ALA A 22 -7.23 4.45 -8.04
C ALA A 22 -7.43 2.95 -7.85
N ASN A 23 -6.83 2.15 -8.73
CA ASN A 23 -6.84 0.69 -8.62
C ASN A 23 -5.84 0.26 -7.54
N VAL A 24 -6.22 0.59 -6.31
CA VAL A 24 -5.50 0.26 -5.10
C VAL A 24 -6.51 -0.05 -4.00
N GLU A 25 -6.31 -1.20 -3.38
CA GLU A 25 -7.02 -1.58 -2.17
C GLU A 25 -6.01 -1.63 -1.03
N LYS A 26 -6.42 -1.24 0.18
CA LYS A 26 -5.50 -1.15 1.31
C LYS A 26 -6.11 -1.55 2.63
N THR A 27 -5.29 -2.13 3.47
CA THR A 27 -5.61 -2.37 4.88
C THR A 27 -4.52 -1.81 5.78
N ILE A 28 -4.92 -1.33 6.96
CA ILE A 28 -4.02 -0.70 7.92
C ILE A 28 -4.14 -1.44 9.24
N PHE A 29 -3.01 -1.80 9.82
CA PHE A 29 -2.96 -2.55 11.07
C PHE A 29 -1.82 -2.06 11.97
N LEU A 30 -1.89 -2.44 13.24
CA LEU A 30 -0.79 -2.31 14.19
C LEU A 30 -0.06 -3.65 14.26
N ALA A 31 1.26 -3.61 14.14
CA ALA A 31 2.07 -4.81 14.28
C ALA A 31 1.90 -5.37 15.72
N PRO A 32 1.63 -6.68 15.85
CA PRO A 32 1.38 -7.30 17.14
C PRO A 32 2.64 -7.28 18.02
N ALA A 33 2.46 -7.58 19.31
CA ALA A 33 3.58 -7.92 20.18
C ALA A 33 4.36 -9.11 19.60
N LEU A 34 5.62 -9.26 20.01
CA LEU A 34 6.44 -10.39 19.58
C LEU A 34 5.73 -11.68 19.96
N ALA A 35 5.49 -12.52 18.96
CA ALA A 35 4.96 -13.85 19.15
C ALA A 35 6.12 -14.83 19.12
N THR A 36 6.09 -15.83 20.01
CA THR A 36 6.97 -17.00 19.88
C THR A 36 6.55 -17.72 18.61
N VAL A 37 7.36 -17.61 17.55
CA VAL A 37 7.16 -18.43 16.36
C VAL A 37 7.65 -19.82 16.71
N PRO A 38 6.79 -20.86 16.64
CA PRO A 38 7.24 -22.22 16.86
C PRO A 38 8.32 -22.54 15.83
N SER A 39 9.54 -22.84 16.30
CA SER A 39 10.63 -23.36 15.45
C SER A 39 10.57 -24.89 15.30
N ASP A 40 9.54 -25.53 15.88
CA ASP A 40 9.35 -26.97 15.82
C ASP A 40 8.68 -27.35 14.49
N GLU A 41 9.19 -28.39 13.82
CA GLU A 41 8.68 -28.87 12.53
C GLU A 41 7.17 -29.21 12.60
N PRO A 42 6.37 -28.81 11.58
CA PRO A 42 6.76 -28.07 10.38
C PRO A 42 6.92 -26.57 10.64
N ASP A 43 8.02 -26.01 10.11
CA ASP A 43 8.30 -24.57 10.22
C ASP A 43 7.25 -23.78 9.40
N LEU A 44 6.93 -22.55 9.79
CA LEU A 44 6.09 -21.67 8.97
C LEU A 44 6.71 -21.41 7.59
N ASP A 45 8.02 -21.63 7.46
CA ASP A 45 8.77 -21.63 6.20
C ASP A 45 8.28 -22.75 5.24
N ASP A 46 7.77 -23.87 5.75
CA ASP A 46 7.25 -24.99 4.95
C ASP A 46 5.91 -24.68 4.28
N LEU A 47 5.21 -23.62 4.70
CA LEU A 47 3.93 -23.22 4.11
C LEU A 47 4.08 -22.67 2.68
N GLY A 48 5.32 -22.36 2.24
CA GLY A 48 5.60 -21.89 0.89
C GLY A 48 5.00 -20.51 0.56
N LEU A 49 4.55 -19.76 1.56
CA LEU A 49 3.92 -18.44 1.41
C LEU A 49 4.94 -17.38 0.99
N GLU A 50 4.52 -16.47 0.11
CA GLU A 50 5.29 -15.26 -0.18
C GLU A 50 5.34 -14.33 1.03
N ARG A 51 6.50 -13.70 1.23
CA ARG A 51 6.81 -12.94 2.45
C ARG A 51 7.01 -11.47 2.18
N LEU A 52 6.40 -10.63 3.00
CA LEU A 52 6.64 -9.19 3.04
C LEU A 52 7.27 -8.81 4.37
N SER A 53 8.30 -7.97 4.32
CA SER A 53 8.94 -7.41 5.51
C SER A 53 9.31 -5.95 5.26
N PRO A 54 9.64 -5.16 6.31
CA PRO A 54 10.10 -3.79 6.11
C PRO A 54 11.36 -3.68 5.23
N GLN A 55 12.18 -4.75 5.14
CA GLN A 55 13.36 -4.82 4.27
C GLN A 55 13.02 -5.27 2.84
N ARG A 56 11.97 -6.07 2.68
CA ARG A 56 11.41 -6.49 1.38
C ARG A 56 9.93 -6.09 1.33
N PRO A 57 9.64 -4.79 1.19
CA PRO A 57 8.29 -4.28 1.33
C PRO A 57 7.43 -4.52 0.09
N VAL A 58 8.01 -4.98 -1.03
CA VAL A 58 7.30 -5.13 -2.30
C VAL A 58 7.39 -6.56 -2.80
N VAL A 59 6.25 -7.12 -3.17
CA VAL A 59 6.11 -8.42 -3.83
C VAL A 59 5.29 -8.22 -5.09
N ARG A 60 5.85 -8.65 -6.23
CA ARG A 60 5.17 -8.61 -7.54
C ARG A 60 4.76 -10.01 -7.92
N THR A 61 3.46 -10.26 -8.05
CA THR A 61 2.93 -11.60 -8.24
C THR A 61 1.65 -11.58 -9.08
N HIS A 62 1.13 -12.77 -9.40
CA HIS A 62 -0.16 -12.92 -10.08
C HIS A 62 -1.14 -13.57 -9.12
N LEU A 63 -2.26 -12.90 -8.84
CA LEU A 63 -3.33 -13.44 -8.01
C LEU A 63 -4.39 -14.07 -8.90
N ASN A 64 -4.77 -15.30 -8.58
CA ASN A 64 -5.95 -15.90 -9.19
C ASN A 64 -7.18 -15.14 -8.70
N ALA A 65 -8.12 -14.89 -9.60
CA ALA A 65 -9.40 -14.29 -9.29
C ALA A 65 -10.51 -15.20 -9.82
N SER A 66 -11.70 -15.06 -9.27
CA SER A 66 -12.90 -15.75 -9.75
C SER A 66 -14.11 -14.85 -9.67
N PHE A 67 -15.16 -15.17 -10.43
CA PHE A 67 -16.42 -14.46 -10.27
C PHE A 67 -17.05 -14.78 -8.90
N PRO A 68 -17.64 -13.77 -8.22
CA PRO A 68 -18.38 -13.98 -6.98
C PRO A 68 -19.42 -15.10 -7.09
N THR A 69 -19.43 -16.01 -6.12
CA THR A 69 -20.46 -17.05 -5.99
C THR A 69 -21.13 -16.97 -4.62
N THR A 70 -22.23 -17.71 -4.42
CA THR A 70 -22.89 -17.77 -3.11
C THR A 70 -22.01 -18.39 -2.02
N ALA A 71 -21.07 -19.27 -2.40
CA ALA A 71 -20.13 -19.91 -1.48
C ALA A 71 -18.87 -19.06 -1.25
N ALA A 72 -18.44 -18.29 -2.26
CA ALA A 72 -17.26 -17.43 -2.24
C ALA A 72 -17.62 -16.05 -2.81
N PRO A 73 -18.27 -15.18 -2.02
CA PRO A 73 -18.73 -13.87 -2.49
C PRO A 73 -17.57 -12.92 -2.83
N ASP A 74 -16.43 -13.08 -2.16
CA ASP A 74 -15.24 -12.24 -2.35
C ASP A 74 -14.25 -12.83 -3.38
N GLY A 75 -14.62 -13.91 -4.07
CA GLY A 75 -13.81 -14.56 -5.10
C GLY A 75 -12.76 -15.50 -4.53
N THR A 76 -11.53 -15.45 -5.06
CA THR A 76 -10.47 -16.42 -4.75
C THR A 76 -9.56 -15.94 -3.63
N ASP A 77 -9.22 -16.85 -2.71
CA ASP A 77 -8.29 -16.61 -1.60
C ASP A 77 -6.82 -16.64 -2.03
N SER A 78 -6.02 -15.76 -1.44
CA SER A 78 -4.57 -15.77 -1.51
C SER A 78 -3.97 -15.39 -0.17
N TRP A 79 -2.94 -16.12 0.25
CA TRP A 79 -2.30 -15.93 1.56
C TRP A 79 -0.84 -15.52 1.44
N PHE A 80 -0.44 -14.60 2.31
CA PHE A 80 0.91 -14.07 2.42
C PHE A 80 1.33 -13.99 3.88
N PHE A 81 2.63 -13.95 4.12
CA PHE A 81 3.19 -13.86 5.45
C PHE A 81 3.90 -12.51 5.66
N LEU A 82 3.52 -11.79 6.70
CA LEU A 82 4.14 -10.54 7.09
C LEU A 82 5.09 -10.82 8.26
N GLU A 83 6.37 -10.52 8.08
CA GLU A 83 7.42 -10.87 9.04
C GLU A 83 8.34 -9.69 9.37
N ASN A 84 9.11 -9.85 10.47
CA ASN A 84 10.08 -8.86 10.93
C ASN A 84 9.46 -7.46 11.13
N LEU A 85 8.20 -7.41 11.57
CA LEU A 85 7.51 -6.15 11.86
C LEU A 85 8.05 -5.57 13.17
N ASN A 86 7.95 -4.25 13.34
CA ASN A 86 8.26 -3.61 14.61
C ASN A 86 7.00 -3.56 15.49
N PRO A 87 6.98 -4.21 16.67
CA PRO A 87 5.81 -4.22 17.55
C PRO A 87 5.26 -2.82 17.83
N GLY A 88 3.94 -2.65 17.75
CA GLY A 88 3.26 -1.37 18.00
C GLY A 88 3.46 -0.31 16.92
N GLN A 89 4.23 -0.59 15.88
CA GLN A 89 4.29 0.26 14.69
C GLN A 89 3.09 -0.02 13.78
N ARG A 90 2.53 1.05 13.23
CA ARG A 90 1.44 1.00 12.26
C ARG A 90 2.00 0.74 10.86
N TYR A 91 1.35 -0.15 10.14
CA TYR A 91 1.68 -0.51 8.77
C TYR A 91 0.44 -0.43 7.90
N GLU A 92 0.64 -0.15 6.62
CA GLU A 92 -0.38 -0.24 5.59
C GLU A 92 0.11 -1.24 4.54
N VAL A 93 -0.75 -2.19 4.19
CA VAL A 93 -0.52 -3.06 3.03
C VAL A 93 -1.46 -2.64 1.92
N ARG A 94 -0.90 -2.50 0.72
CA ARG A 94 -1.62 -2.10 -0.50
C ARG A 94 -1.50 -3.20 -1.55
N VAL A 95 -2.59 -3.47 -2.26
CA VAL A 95 -2.59 -4.20 -3.52
C VAL A 95 -2.82 -3.18 -4.62
N CYS A 96 -1.91 -3.10 -5.59
CA CYS A 96 -2.03 -2.26 -6.78
C CYS A 96 -2.15 -3.14 -8.02
N TRP A 97 -3.05 -2.81 -8.94
CA TRP A 97 -3.26 -3.59 -10.17
C TRP A 97 -3.55 -2.71 -11.40
N LEU A 98 -3.49 -3.33 -12.57
CA LEU A 98 -3.74 -2.65 -13.85
C LEU A 98 -5.23 -2.35 -14.06
N ALA A 99 -5.53 -1.17 -14.61
CA ALA A 99 -6.90 -0.79 -14.97
C ALA A 99 -7.56 -1.67 -16.03
N THR A 100 -6.76 -2.39 -16.81
CA THR A 100 -7.24 -3.31 -17.83
C THR A 100 -7.67 -4.67 -17.27
N GLN A 101 -7.50 -4.90 -15.95
CA GLN A 101 -7.89 -6.13 -15.26
C GLN A 101 -8.85 -5.78 -14.10
N PRO A 102 -10.09 -5.37 -14.39
CA PRO A 102 -11.05 -4.95 -13.38
C PRO A 102 -11.35 -6.09 -12.39
N THR A 103 -10.93 -5.88 -11.15
CA THR A 103 -10.94 -6.86 -10.08
C THR A 103 -11.16 -6.12 -8.77
N THR A 104 -12.07 -6.63 -7.95
CA THR A 104 -12.29 -6.15 -6.60
C THR A 104 -11.41 -6.96 -5.66
N PHE A 105 -10.60 -6.27 -4.87
CA PHE A 105 -9.76 -6.89 -3.86
C PHE A 105 -10.27 -6.57 -2.47
N THR A 106 -10.07 -7.49 -1.53
CA THR A 106 -10.31 -7.28 -0.10
C THR A 106 -9.12 -7.80 0.69
N LEU A 107 -8.55 -6.98 1.56
CA LEU A 107 -7.36 -7.33 2.36
C LEU A 107 -7.67 -7.39 3.84
N THR A 108 -7.37 -8.52 4.47
CA THR A 108 -7.49 -8.69 5.92
C THR A 108 -6.21 -9.25 6.52
N THR A 109 -5.82 -8.77 7.70
CA THR A 109 -4.66 -9.28 8.43
C THR A 109 -5.10 -10.04 9.68
N TYR A 110 -4.50 -11.20 9.90
CA TYR A 110 -4.81 -12.08 11.02
C TYR A 110 -3.56 -12.39 11.85
N PRO A 111 -3.65 -12.29 13.19
CA PRO A 111 -2.65 -12.86 14.07
C PRO A 111 -2.53 -14.37 13.88
N LEU A 112 -1.35 -14.90 14.19
CA LEU A 112 -1.06 -16.34 14.08
C LEU A 112 -2.06 -17.17 14.91
N SER A 113 -2.27 -16.79 16.18
CA SER A 113 -3.20 -17.46 17.09
C SER A 113 -4.63 -17.51 16.54
N LYS A 114 -5.14 -16.38 16.05
CA LYS A 114 -6.49 -16.29 15.49
C LYS A 114 -6.67 -17.18 14.26
N THR A 115 -5.66 -17.28 13.41
CA THR A 115 -5.70 -18.10 12.19
C THR A 115 -5.74 -19.59 12.53
N ILE A 116 -5.06 -19.99 13.62
CA ILE A 116 -5.03 -21.38 14.10
C ILE A 116 -6.33 -21.73 14.85
N GLU A 117 -6.87 -20.80 15.63
CA GLU A 117 -8.11 -20.98 16.39
C GLU A 117 -9.36 -21.05 15.50
N ASP A 118 -9.39 -20.31 14.38
CA ASP A 118 -10.52 -20.29 13.45
C ASP A 118 -10.39 -21.40 12.39
N THR A 119 -11.29 -22.39 12.45
CA THR A 119 -11.29 -23.53 11.54
C THR A 119 -11.48 -23.12 10.07
N ASN A 120 -12.22 -22.06 9.78
CA ASN A 120 -12.44 -21.61 8.41
C ASN A 120 -11.17 -20.98 7.82
N LEU A 121 -10.47 -20.15 8.61
CA LEU A 121 -9.21 -19.53 8.20
C LEU A 121 -8.10 -20.56 8.05
N LEU A 122 -8.00 -21.50 8.99
CA LEU A 122 -7.03 -22.59 8.91
C LEU A 122 -7.28 -23.48 7.69
N SER A 123 -8.55 -23.78 7.39
CA SER A 123 -8.91 -24.57 6.21
C SER A 123 -8.56 -23.84 4.91
N SER A 124 -8.89 -22.55 4.78
CA SER A 124 -8.57 -21.78 3.57
C SER A 124 -7.06 -21.59 3.38
N LEU A 125 -6.32 -21.35 4.47
CA LEU A 125 -4.86 -21.32 4.47
C LEU A 125 -4.28 -22.66 4.00
N SER A 126 -4.74 -23.78 4.57
CA SER A 126 -4.28 -25.13 4.23
C SER A 126 -4.55 -25.48 2.76
N MET A 127 -5.72 -25.12 2.24
CA MET A 127 -6.05 -25.32 0.82
C MET A 127 -5.12 -24.51 -0.09
N TYR A 128 -4.88 -23.24 0.25
CA TYR A 128 -3.99 -22.39 -0.52
C TYR A 128 -2.54 -22.90 -0.50
N THR A 129 -2.00 -23.23 0.67
CA THR A 129 -0.61 -23.71 0.80
C THR A 129 -0.43 -25.04 0.09
N SER A 130 -1.38 -25.98 0.21
CA SER A 130 -1.34 -27.27 -0.49
C SER A 130 -1.34 -27.11 -2.01
N ALA A 131 -2.21 -26.26 -2.55
CA ALA A 131 -2.26 -25.98 -3.99
C ALA A 131 -0.95 -25.34 -4.47
N ARG A 132 -0.43 -24.38 -3.69
CA ARG A 132 0.82 -23.68 -4.01
C ARG A 132 2.03 -24.62 -3.97
N LEU A 133 2.15 -25.44 -2.94
CA LEU A 133 3.21 -26.45 -2.81
C LEU A 133 3.17 -27.47 -3.94
N ALA A 134 1.98 -27.85 -4.44
CA ALA A 134 1.85 -28.72 -5.60
C ALA A 134 2.36 -28.07 -6.91
N THR A 135 2.30 -26.74 -7.01
CA THR A 135 2.80 -26.00 -8.19
C THR A 135 4.28 -25.61 -8.10
N LEU A 136 4.86 -25.62 -6.90
CA LEU A 136 6.27 -25.29 -6.68
C LEU A 136 7.14 -26.45 -7.20
N ASP A 137 7.94 -26.19 -8.24
CA ASP A 137 8.92 -27.16 -8.73
C ASP A 137 10.01 -27.37 -7.66
N PRO A 138 10.24 -28.61 -7.16
CA PRO A 138 11.27 -28.88 -6.15
C PRO A 138 12.69 -28.52 -6.63
N LYS A 139 12.92 -28.37 -7.94
CA LYS A 139 14.22 -27.92 -8.48
C LYS A 139 14.44 -26.40 -8.43
N LEU A 140 13.38 -25.60 -8.28
CA LEU A 140 13.44 -24.14 -8.11
C LEU A 140 13.54 -23.70 -6.64
N GLN A 141 13.49 -24.64 -5.69
CA GLN A 141 13.77 -24.39 -4.27
C GLN A 141 15.17 -23.79 -4.02
N GLY A 142 16.12 -23.94 -4.95
CA GLY A 142 17.41 -23.24 -4.88
C GLY A 142 17.33 -21.71 -4.99
N ASN A 143 16.19 -21.15 -5.38
CA ASN A 143 15.94 -19.70 -5.45
C ASN A 143 14.93 -19.21 -4.40
N VAL A 144 14.43 -20.09 -3.51
CA VAL A 144 13.77 -19.63 -2.28
C VAL A 144 14.88 -19.02 -1.43
N ILE A 145 14.93 -17.70 -1.45
CA ILE A 145 15.93 -16.87 -0.79
C ILE A 145 16.14 -17.41 0.63
N PRO A 146 17.29 -18.02 0.95
CA PRO A 146 17.58 -18.41 2.31
C PRO A 146 17.47 -17.16 3.16
N ARG A 147 16.91 -17.29 4.37
CA ARG A 147 17.07 -16.30 5.44
C ARG A 147 18.53 -15.87 5.38
N ARG A 148 18.82 -14.66 4.87
CA ARG A 148 20.09 -14.00 5.23
C ARG A 148 19.90 -13.79 6.71
N ALA A 149 20.34 -14.77 7.49
CA ALA A 149 20.43 -14.68 8.92
C ALA A 149 21.14 -13.34 9.15
N ASN A 150 20.40 -12.37 9.66
CA ASN A 150 21.02 -11.16 10.15
C ASN A 150 22.01 -11.67 11.20
N SER A 151 23.29 -11.58 10.88
CA SER A 151 24.43 -12.09 11.63
C SER A 151 24.67 -11.26 12.90
N ARG A 152 23.61 -11.03 13.68
CA ARG A 152 23.63 -10.35 14.97
C ARG A 152 22.95 -11.16 16.07
N SER A 153 22.31 -12.30 15.76
CA SER A 153 22.01 -13.32 16.78
C SER A 153 23.06 -14.41 16.65
N SER A 154 24.18 -14.22 17.36
CA SER A 154 25.08 -15.32 17.66
C SER A 154 24.36 -16.28 18.61
N LYS A 155 23.87 -17.41 18.12
CA LYS A 155 23.73 -18.62 18.92
C LYS A 155 23.88 -19.84 18.02
N ASP A 156 24.61 -20.80 18.57
CA ASP A 156 25.06 -22.08 18.04
C ASP A 156 24.08 -22.79 17.08
N PRO A 157 24.54 -23.49 16.03
CA PRO A 157 23.70 -24.35 15.19
C PRO A 157 23.09 -25.57 15.91
N LEU A 158 23.30 -25.70 17.22
CA LEU A 158 22.95 -26.86 18.03
C LEU A 158 21.77 -26.60 19.00
N ASP A 159 21.13 -25.43 18.93
CA ASP A 159 20.02 -25.08 19.82
C ASP A 159 18.91 -24.33 19.04
N PRO A 160 17.83 -25.01 18.60
CA PRO A 160 16.73 -24.39 17.87
C PRO A 160 15.85 -23.59 18.86
N ALA A 161 16.38 -22.49 19.38
CA ALA A 161 15.61 -21.59 20.22
C ALA A 161 14.49 -20.93 19.39
N PRO A 162 13.26 -20.82 19.91
CA PRO A 162 12.16 -20.18 19.21
C PRO A 162 12.51 -18.72 18.88
N THR A 163 12.39 -18.33 17.62
CA THR A 163 12.59 -16.93 17.22
C THR A 163 11.34 -16.12 17.56
N SER A 164 11.49 -15.11 18.41
CA SER A 164 10.39 -14.18 18.73
C SER A 164 10.37 -13.05 17.70
N ASP A 165 9.40 -13.10 16.78
CA ASP A 165 9.21 -12.08 15.74
C ASP A 165 7.76 -11.54 15.79
N SER A 166 7.56 -10.30 15.34
CA SER A 166 6.21 -9.75 15.15
C SER A 166 5.72 -10.15 13.75
N VAL A 167 4.72 -11.02 13.71
CA VAL A 167 4.25 -11.69 12.48
C VAL A 167 2.74 -11.64 12.34
N LEU A 168 2.26 -11.62 11.09
CA LEU A 168 0.84 -11.67 10.73
C LEU A 168 0.66 -12.47 9.44
N PHE A 169 -0.49 -13.12 9.29
CA PHE A 169 -0.95 -13.55 7.98
C PHE A 169 -1.71 -12.41 7.30
N LEU A 170 -1.47 -12.25 6.00
CA LEU A 170 -2.26 -11.39 5.13
C LEU A 170 -3.10 -12.30 4.23
N HIS A 171 -4.41 -12.08 4.27
CA HIS A 171 -5.40 -12.77 3.47
C HIS A 171 -5.98 -11.79 2.45
N VAL A 172 -5.80 -12.10 1.18
CA VAL A 172 -6.24 -11.31 0.04
C VAL A 172 -7.31 -12.08 -0.71
N HIS A 173 -8.48 -11.48 -0.89
CA HIS A 173 -9.52 -12.00 -1.76
C HIS A 173 -9.51 -11.24 -3.08
N ALA A 174 -9.74 -11.96 -4.18
CA ALA A 174 -9.77 -11.41 -5.52
C ALA A 174 -11.02 -11.87 -6.27
N ALA A 175 -11.96 -10.93 -6.48
CA ALA A 175 -13.18 -11.13 -7.24
C ALA A 175 -13.09 -10.41 -8.60
N ALA A 176 -13.37 -11.10 -9.69
CA ALA A 176 -13.49 -10.47 -11.00
C ALA A 176 -14.70 -9.52 -11.02
N ASP A 177 -14.48 -8.26 -11.44
CA ASP A 177 -15.50 -7.21 -11.45
C ASP A 177 -15.75 -6.70 -12.89
N TYR A 178 -16.20 -7.60 -13.76
CA TYR A 178 -16.57 -7.25 -15.12
C TYR A 178 -17.58 -8.23 -15.71
N PHE A 179 -18.20 -7.80 -16.81
CA PHE A 179 -19.00 -8.68 -17.66
C PHE A 179 -18.49 -8.53 -19.10
N SER A 180 -18.32 -9.65 -19.78
CA SER A 180 -17.86 -9.70 -21.18
C SER A 180 -18.76 -10.60 -21.99
N THR A 181 -18.84 -10.33 -23.29
CA THR A 181 -19.47 -11.24 -24.27
C THR A 181 -18.57 -12.41 -24.63
N ASP A 182 -17.28 -12.34 -24.30
CA ASP A 182 -16.34 -13.44 -24.48
C ASP A 182 -16.60 -14.53 -23.43
N GLN A 183 -17.16 -15.65 -23.90
CA GLN A 183 -17.50 -16.77 -23.05
C GLN A 183 -16.27 -17.42 -22.40
N ALA A 184 -15.10 -17.42 -23.07
CA ALA A 184 -13.89 -17.99 -22.49
C ALA A 184 -13.43 -17.17 -21.28
N LEU A 185 -13.51 -15.84 -21.38
CA LEU A 185 -13.17 -14.92 -20.30
C LEU A 185 -14.17 -14.98 -19.14
N MET A 186 -15.46 -15.17 -19.44
CA MET A 186 -16.49 -15.34 -18.42
C MET A 186 -16.43 -16.71 -17.70
N GLN A 187 -15.79 -17.71 -18.30
CA GLN A 187 -15.62 -19.04 -17.70
C GLN A 187 -14.30 -19.17 -16.94
N ASN A 188 -13.22 -18.59 -17.48
CA ASN A 188 -11.87 -18.69 -16.93
C ASN A 188 -11.30 -17.29 -16.76
N VAL A 189 -11.36 -16.79 -15.53
CA VAL A 189 -10.78 -15.49 -15.18
C VAL A 189 -9.25 -15.61 -15.20
N PRO A 190 -8.54 -14.76 -15.97
CA PRO A 190 -7.10 -14.77 -15.99
C PRO A 190 -6.52 -14.23 -14.67
N PRO A 191 -5.36 -14.72 -14.22
CA PRO A 191 -4.68 -14.16 -13.06
C PRO A 191 -4.34 -12.67 -13.24
N VAL A 192 -4.46 -11.91 -12.16
CA VAL A 192 -4.28 -10.46 -12.13
C VAL A 192 -2.88 -10.15 -11.67
N ALA A 193 -2.14 -9.38 -12.46
CA ALA A 193 -0.80 -8.93 -12.08
C ALA A 193 -0.93 -7.84 -11.00
N VAL A 194 -0.35 -8.10 -9.83
CA VAL A 194 -0.43 -7.18 -8.69
C VAL A 194 0.94 -6.88 -8.08
N ASP A 195 1.04 -5.66 -7.56
CA ASP A 195 2.12 -5.24 -6.68
C ASP A 195 1.56 -5.13 -5.25
N LEU A 196 1.98 -6.04 -4.38
CA LEU A 196 1.74 -6.01 -2.94
C LEU A 196 2.82 -5.19 -2.26
N ILE A 197 2.42 -4.14 -1.53
CA ILE A 197 3.35 -3.19 -0.90
C ILE A 197 3.03 -3.03 0.58
N LEU A 198 4.01 -3.32 1.45
CA LEU A 198 4.00 -3.08 2.88
C LEU A 198 4.72 -1.76 3.20
N ASP A 199 3.97 -0.76 3.67
CA ASP A 199 4.49 0.57 3.99
C ASP A 199 4.42 0.86 5.51
N PRO A 200 5.56 1.10 6.18
CA PRO A 200 5.57 1.49 7.58
C PRO A 200 5.13 2.95 7.77
N PHE A 201 4.41 3.23 8.86
CA PHE A 201 4.10 4.61 9.24
C PHE A 201 5.25 5.22 10.03
N LEU A 202 5.56 6.49 9.75
CA LEU A 202 6.37 7.33 10.61
C LEU A 202 5.50 7.87 11.75
N PHE A 203 5.97 7.67 12.98
CA PHE A 203 5.29 8.09 14.21
C PHE A 203 3.84 7.61 14.31
N ASN A 204 3.48 6.52 13.61
CA ASN A 204 2.12 5.98 13.49
C ASN A 204 1.07 6.95 12.89
N VAL A 205 1.50 8.06 12.27
CA VAL A 205 0.60 9.05 11.66
C VAL A 205 0.63 9.00 10.14
N PHE A 206 1.81 9.00 9.51
CA PHE A 206 1.94 9.11 8.06
C PHE A 206 2.67 7.92 7.43
N PRO A 207 2.21 7.37 6.28
CA PRO A 207 2.95 6.36 5.54
C PRO A 207 4.31 6.90 5.10
N ARG A 208 5.36 6.09 5.23
CA ARG A 208 6.74 6.51 4.89
C ARG A 208 6.90 6.86 3.42
N SER A 209 6.25 6.10 2.53
CA SER A 209 6.31 6.37 1.10
C SER A 209 5.74 7.73 0.69
N LEU A 210 4.85 8.32 1.50
CA LEU A 210 4.18 9.59 1.20
C LEU A 210 5.05 10.82 1.51
N VAL A 211 6.07 10.66 2.37
CA VAL A 211 6.89 11.78 2.88
C VAL A 211 7.58 12.57 1.77
N PRO A 212 8.26 11.93 0.78
CA PRO A 212 8.91 12.67 -0.31
C PRO A 212 7.90 13.45 -1.16
N THR A 213 6.75 12.84 -1.46
CA THR A 213 5.68 13.46 -2.24
C THR A 213 5.10 14.68 -1.53
N ALA A 214 4.80 14.56 -0.24
CA ALA A 214 4.32 15.67 0.57
C ALA A 214 5.35 16.81 0.64
N GLY A 215 6.63 16.47 0.84
CA GLY A 215 7.72 17.44 0.83
C GLY A 215 7.83 18.21 -0.49
N TRP A 216 7.69 17.50 -1.62
CA TRP A 216 7.68 18.11 -2.94
C TRP A 216 6.50 19.06 -3.15
N ILE A 217 5.29 18.65 -2.75
CA ILE A 217 4.09 19.50 -2.83
C ILE A 217 4.29 20.80 -2.05
N VAL A 218 4.86 20.71 -0.83
CA VAL A 218 5.16 21.90 -0.01
C VAL A 218 6.16 22.82 -0.71
N LEU A 219 7.23 22.26 -1.29
CA LEU A 219 8.23 23.03 -2.04
C LEU A 219 7.60 23.80 -3.20
N VAL A 220 6.81 23.12 -4.03
CA VAL A 220 6.13 23.71 -5.19
C VAL A 220 5.14 24.77 -4.75
N ALA A 221 4.39 24.54 -3.67
CA ALA A 221 3.45 25.51 -3.13
C ALA A 221 4.14 26.81 -2.66
N ILE A 222 5.28 26.70 -1.96
CA ILE A 222 6.08 27.86 -1.54
C ILE A 222 6.54 28.65 -2.77
N LEU A 223 7.10 27.97 -3.77
CA LEU A 223 7.58 28.60 -5.00
C LEU A 223 6.44 29.35 -5.72
N ALA A 224 5.27 28.72 -5.84
CA ALA A 224 4.10 29.33 -6.46
C ALA A 224 3.64 30.60 -5.73
N VAL A 225 3.66 30.60 -4.39
CA VAL A 225 3.32 31.78 -3.59
C VAL A 225 4.33 32.91 -3.79
N VAL A 226 5.64 32.59 -3.80
CA VAL A 226 6.69 33.58 -4.01
C VAL A 226 6.56 34.22 -5.40
N LEU A 227 6.43 33.40 -6.44
CA LEU A 227 6.25 33.87 -7.82
C LEU A 227 4.96 34.67 -7.98
N GLY A 228 3.86 34.21 -7.40
CA GLY A 228 2.59 34.93 -7.42
C GLY A 228 2.68 36.31 -6.78
N ARG A 229 3.37 36.42 -5.63
CA ARG A 229 3.62 37.73 -4.97
C ARG A 229 4.50 38.63 -5.82
N TRP A 230 5.53 38.07 -6.46
CA TRP A 230 6.41 38.82 -7.35
C TRP A 230 5.65 39.38 -8.56
N VAL A 231 4.84 38.56 -9.23
CA VAL A 231 4.01 39.00 -10.37
C VAL A 231 3.01 40.07 -9.97
N VAL A 232 2.31 39.91 -8.84
CA VAL A 232 1.36 40.92 -8.34
C VAL A 232 2.07 42.24 -8.02
N SER A 233 3.27 42.18 -7.46
CA SER A 233 4.08 43.37 -7.20
C SER A 233 4.47 44.09 -8.49
N GLU A 234 4.87 43.33 -9.52
CA GLU A 234 5.30 43.89 -10.80
C GLU A 234 4.13 44.53 -11.57
N VAL A 235 2.97 43.86 -11.61
CA VAL A 235 1.74 44.44 -12.17
C VAL A 235 1.34 45.70 -11.40
N GLY A 236 1.42 45.68 -10.07
CA GLY A 236 1.17 46.85 -9.23
C GLY A 236 2.10 48.02 -9.53
N ARG A 237 3.38 47.74 -9.82
CA ARG A 237 4.38 48.74 -10.22
C ARG A 237 4.01 49.38 -11.56
N VAL A 238 3.72 48.59 -12.58
CA VAL A 238 3.34 49.07 -13.92
C VAL A 238 2.07 49.93 -13.87
N VAL A 239 1.05 49.50 -13.12
CA VAL A 239 -0.19 50.28 -12.93
C VAL A 239 0.09 51.59 -12.19
N GLY A 240 0.97 51.57 -11.19
CA GLY A 240 1.40 52.76 -10.46
C GLY A 240 2.10 53.77 -11.36
N ASP A 241 3.00 53.31 -12.23
CA ASP A 241 3.74 54.16 -13.17
C ASP A 241 2.81 54.77 -14.23
N ALA A 242 1.90 53.98 -14.79
CA ALA A 242 0.89 54.46 -15.74
C ALA A 242 -0.01 55.54 -15.12
N ARG A 243 -0.42 55.37 -13.85
CA ARG A 243 -1.23 56.36 -13.13
C ARG A 243 -0.46 57.65 -12.85
N ARG A 244 0.85 57.58 -12.58
CA ARG A 244 1.68 58.78 -12.40
C ARG A 244 1.83 59.56 -13.71
N GLN A 245 2.01 58.86 -14.83
CA GLN A 245 2.10 59.48 -16.15
C GLN A 245 0.81 60.22 -16.53
N SER A 246 -0.37 59.63 -16.29
CA SER A 246 -1.63 60.30 -16.61
C SER A 246 -1.86 61.58 -15.79
N VAL A 247 -1.49 61.59 -14.50
CA VAL A 247 -1.61 62.78 -13.65
C VAL A 247 -0.65 63.89 -14.11
N LEU A 248 0.59 63.54 -14.48
CA LEU A 248 1.56 64.51 -15.00
C LEU A 248 1.10 65.16 -16.32
N GLU A 249 0.48 64.39 -17.21
CA GLU A 249 -0.09 64.90 -18.46
C GLU A 249 -1.30 65.83 -18.24
N GLU A 250 -2.15 65.57 -17.23
CA GLU A 250 -3.22 66.49 -16.86
C GLU A 250 -2.68 67.82 -16.29
N MET A 251 -1.62 67.77 -15.48
CA MET A 251 -1.03 68.99 -14.89
C MET A 251 -0.37 69.88 -15.94
N LYS A 252 0.21 69.32 -17.01
CA LYS A 252 0.78 70.10 -18.13
C LYS A 252 -0.26 70.79 -19.01
N LYS A 253 -1.52 70.35 -18.97
CA LYS A 253 -2.61 70.91 -19.78
C LYS A 253 -3.35 72.08 -19.10
N LYS A 254 -3.04 72.37 -17.84
CA LYS A 254 -3.53 73.55 -17.11
C LYS A 254 -2.49 74.66 -17.11
#